data_AF-A0A453S531-F1
#
_entry.id   AF-A0A453S531-F1
#
_cell.length_a   1.000
_cell.length_b   1.000
_cell.length_c   1.000
_cell.angle_alpha   90.00
_cell.angle_beta   90.00
_cell.angle_gamma   90.00
#
_symmetry.space_group_name_H-M   'P 1'
#
loop_
_entity.id
_entity.type
_entity.pdbx_description
1 polymer ?
#
loop_
_entity_poly.entity_id
_entity_poly.type
_entity_poly.pdbx_seq_one_letter_code
_entity_poly.pdbx_strand_id
1 'polypeptide(L)'
;MASGSLRPCDFKYSKLLASLQTFRCTYNFETRLTVVQAEPFKKVISKAISHLTKEVQNAKALIDGDLFSDDMTITSEGPHEVDLLVPFKNNLPAGECSLEGVAGLLLFAGSVSALAYLGPKESISEAISDLKVDIIASLRSRLDIILDEADDDSTTNDMENSASQKVTQVNFHELREPYSFSFPRRILIPWLAGSYICDYLQQSETTKDAMERCKEVISLETEVENSILEPETASSTVTLESFWDVVPGASSRARAGPSLKDVRPEQATGSGRTQGNSFSILAALFVLLVALLVGFMFAFPAKSKT
;
A
#
# COMPACT_ATOMS: atom_id res chain seq x y z
N MET A 1 8.19 -33.46 -43.81
CA MET A 1 8.81 -32.24 -43.23
C MET A 1 8.66 -32.36 -41.72
N ALA A 2 9.73 -32.20 -40.95
CA ALA A 2 9.63 -32.16 -39.49
C ALA A 2 9.54 -30.69 -39.07
N SER A 3 8.43 -30.30 -38.41
CA SER A 3 8.33 -28.96 -37.83
C SER A 3 9.11 -28.94 -36.52
N GLY A 4 10.13 -28.08 -36.44
CA GLY A 4 11.07 -28.05 -35.32
C GLY A 4 10.69 -27.06 -34.22
N SER A 5 9.56 -27.30 -33.54
CA SER A 5 9.19 -26.57 -32.32
C SER A 5 9.25 -27.50 -31.11
N LEU A 6 10.30 -27.38 -30.28
CA LEU A 6 10.50 -28.16 -29.05
C LEU A 6 11.45 -27.43 -28.06
N ARG A 7 10.94 -26.46 -27.30
CA ARG A 7 11.53 -25.90 -26.06
C ARG A 7 10.39 -25.39 -25.15
N PRO A 8 10.60 -25.23 -23.82
CA PRO A 8 11.77 -25.62 -23.03
C PRO A 8 11.66 -27.09 -22.54
N CYS A 9 12.56 -27.95 -23.03
CA CYS A 9 12.80 -29.33 -22.58
C CYS A 9 11.57 -30.26 -22.44
N ASP A 10 11.29 -31.05 -23.48
CA ASP A 10 10.49 -32.30 -23.52
C ASP A 10 9.39 -32.49 -22.45
N PHE A 11 8.14 -32.56 -22.87
CA PHE A 11 6.93 -32.80 -22.05
C PHE A 11 6.83 -34.16 -21.29
N LYS A 12 7.95 -34.73 -20.83
CA LYS A 12 8.05 -35.94 -19.98
C LYS A 12 7.16 -35.88 -18.73
N TYR A 13 6.85 -34.67 -18.26
CA TYR A 13 6.01 -34.42 -17.09
C TYR A 13 4.63 -33.82 -17.40
N SER A 14 4.22 -33.65 -18.67
CA SER A 14 2.84 -33.17 -18.96
C SER A 14 1.77 -34.14 -18.46
N LYS A 15 2.10 -35.44 -18.38
CA LYS A 15 1.27 -36.47 -17.74
C LYS A 15 1.20 -36.33 -16.21
N LEU A 16 2.17 -35.66 -15.58
CA LEU A 16 2.12 -35.33 -14.16
C LEU A 16 1.29 -34.07 -13.90
N LEU A 17 1.33 -33.06 -14.78
CA LEU A 17 0.54 -31.83 -14.64
C LEU A 17 -0.96 -32.13 -14.44
N ALA A 18 -1.51 -33.06 -15.23
CA ALA A 18 -2.90 -33.52 -15.11
C ALA A 18 -3.19 -34.40 -13.87
N SER A 19 -2.23 -34.55 -12.96
CA SER A 19 -2.36 -35.27 -11.68
C SER A 19 -1.94 -34.43 -10.47
N LEU A 20 -1.65 -33.14 -10.65
CA LEU A 20 -1.31 -32.24 -9.55
C LEU A 20 -2.58 -31.71 -8.89
N GLN A 21 -2.63 -31.73 -7.56
CA GLN A 21 -3.65 -31.00 -6.81
C GLN A 21 -3.29 -29.52 -6.80
N THR A 22 -4.25 -28.64 -7.11
CA THR A 22 -4.01 -27.18 -7.12
C THR A 22 -4.41 -26.59 -5.78
N PHE A 23 -3.52 -25.79 -5.18
CA PHE A 23 -3.79 -25.01 -3.98
C PHE A 23 -3.71 -23.53 -4.31
N ARG A 24 -4.62 -22.73 -3.78
CA ARG A 24 -4.72 -21.27 -4.02
C ARG A 24 -4.85 -20.52 -2.70
N CYS A 25 -4.18 -19.38 -2.59
CA CYS A 25 -4.28 -18.48 -1.44
C CYS A 25 -4.46 -17.04 -1.93
N THR A 26 -5.26 -16.25 -1.22
CA THR A 26 -5.31 -14.78 -1.41
C THR A 26 -4.88 -14.10 -0.12
N TYR A 27 -3.60 -13.77 -0.02
CA TYR A 27 -3.03 -13.13 1.15
C TYR A 27 -3.30 -11.62 1.14
N ASN A 28 -4.26 -11.20 1.96
CA ASN A 28 -4.61 -9.80 2.17
C ASN A 28 -3.76 -9.22 3.31
N PHE A 29 -3.23 -8.00 3.13
CA PHE A 29 -2.38 -7.35 4.11
C PHE A 29 -2.62 -5.84 4.23
N GLU A 30 -2.41 -5.33 5.43
CA GLU A 30 -2.23 -3.91 5.73
C GLU A 30 -1.05 -3.78 6.71
N THR A 31 -0.08 -2.91 6.41
CA THR A 31 1.08 -2.64 7.26
C THR A 31 1.33 -1.13 7.30
N ARG A 32 1.40 -0.57 8.51
CA ARG A 32 1.68 0.86 8.75
C ARG A 32 3.08 1.02 9.33
N LEU A 33 3.88 1.91 8.77
CA LEU A 33 5.28 2.12 9.16
C LEU A 33 5.65 3.60 9.25
N THR A 34 6.28 4.00 10.35
CA THR A 34 6.91 5.33 10.48
C THR A 34 8.11 5.43 9.55
N VAL A 35 8.16 6.48 8.73
CA VAL A 35 9.26 6.76 7.81
C VAL A 35 10.18 7.81 8.42
N VAL A 36 11.49 7.56 8.39
CA VAL A 36 12.52 8.47 8.91
C VAL A 36 13.06 9.36 7.79
N GLN A 37 13.36 10.63 8.10
CA GLN A 37 13.56 11.74 7.17
C GLN A 37 14.52 11.48 5.98
N ALA A 38 15.52 10.60 6.14
CA ALA A 38 16.53 10.29 5.13
C ALA A 38 16.59 8.81 4.73
N GLU A 39 15.51 8.02 4.91
CA GLU A 39 15.47 6.64 4.41
C GLU A 39 14.96 6.55 2.96
N PRO A 40 15.72 5.92 2.04
CA PRO A 40 15.33 5.82 0.63
C PRO A 40 14.19 4.80 0.44
N PHE A 41 13.37 5.01 -0.60
CA PHE A 41 12.21 4.18 -0.96
C PHE A 41 12.47 2.66 -0.84
N LYS A 42 13.52 2.15 -1.51
CA LYS A 42 13.95 0.73 -1.46
C LYS A 42 14.04 0.21 -0.03
N LYS A 43 14.62 0.98 0.91
CA LYS A 43 14.83 0.57 2.31
C LYS A 43 13.51 0.54 3.09
N VAL A 44 12.64 1.54 2.89
CA VAL A 44 11.34 1.64 3.59
C VAL A 44 10.40 0.51 3.15
N ILE A 45 10.27 0.28 1.84
CA ILE A 45 9.47 -0.85 1.32
C ILE A 45 10.09 -2.20 1.69
N SER A 46 11.43 -2.35 1.64
CA SER A 46 12.09 -3.60 2.08
C SER A 46 11.76 -3.94 3.55
N LYS A 47 11.61 -2.94 4.43
CA LYS A 47 11.14 -3.17 5.81
C LYS A 47 9.71 -3.70 5.85
N ALA A 48 8.80 -3.16 5.03
CA ALA A 48 7.40 -3.60 4.94
C ALA A 48 7.32 -5.06 4.46
N ILE A 49 7.98 -5.38 3.34
CA ILE A 49 8.07 -6.75 2.81
C ILE A 49 8.76 -7.69 3.82
N SER A 50 9.75 -7.21 4.59
CA SER A 50 10.38 -7.99 5.67
C SER A 50 9.48 -8.22 6.90
N HIS A 51 8.49 -7.35 7.14
CA HIS A 51 7.47 -7.57 8.17
C HIS A 51 6.49 -8.65 7.69
N LEU A 52 5.91 -8.47 6.50
CA LEU A 52 5.00 -9.43 5.88
C LEU A 52 5.65 -10.81 5.67
N THR A 53 6.92 -10.86 5.27
CA THR A 53 7.72 -12.11 5.17
C THR A 53 7.63 -12.92 6.47
N LYS A 54 7.80 -12.27 7.63
CA LYS A 54 7.73 -12.93 8.94
C LYS A 54 6.31 -13.34 9.31
N GLU A 55 5.30 -12.58 8.90
CA GLU A 55 3.89 -12.90 9.16
C GLU A 55 3.43 -14.09 8.31
N VAL A 56 3.67 -14.07 7.00
CA VAL A 56 3.39 -15.17 6.06
C VAL A 56 4.11 -16.45 6.48
N GLN A 57 5.40 -16.37 6.86
CA GLN A 57 6.15 -17.55 7.35
C GLN A 57 5.50 -18.17 8.60
N ASN A 58 5.16 -17.36 9.60
CA ASN A 58 4.61 -17.83 10.88
C ASN A 58 3.08 -18.03 10.88
N ALA A 59 2.38 -17.73 9.78
CA ALA A 59 0.95 -17.96 9.66
C ALA A 59 0.61 -19.45 9.75
N LYS A 60 -0.53 -19.77 10.38
CA LYS A 60 -1.16 -21.10 10.23
C LYS A 60 -1.98 -21.15 8.95
N ALA A 61 -2.25 -22.34 8.43
CA ALA A 61 -3.13 -22.53 7.28
C ALA A 61 -4.49 -23.10 7.71
N LEU A 62 -5.58 -22.59 7.14
CA LEU A 62 -6.77 -23.41 6.90
C LEU A 62 -6.68 -23.99 5.47
N ILE A 63 -7.35 -25.11 5.21
CA ILE A 63 -7.55 -25.67 3.87
C ILE A 63 -9.03 -26.03 3.74
N ASP A 64 -9.69 -25.49 2.71
CA ASP A 64 -11.14 -25.60 2.47
C ASP A 64 -12.00 -25.25 3.73
N GLY A 65 -11.43 -24.43 4.63
CA GLY A 65 -12.01 -23.98 5.91
C GLY A 65 -11.49 -24.72 7.16
N ASP A 66 -10.89 -25.90 7.03
CA ASP A 66 -10.41 -26.71 8.17
C ASP A 66 -8.95 -26.40 8.55
N LEU A 67 -8.62 -26.42 9.85
CA LEU A 67 -7.27 -26.11 10.33
C LEU A 67 -6.28 -27.22 9.96
N PHE A 68 -5.21 -26.87 9.23
CA PHE A 68 -4.20 -27.82 8.79
C PHE A 68 -3.53 -28.59 9.94
N SER A 69 -3.38 -29.90 9.75
CA SER A 69 -2.60 -30.83 10.56
C SER A 69 -1.81 -31.81 9.68
N ASP A 70 -0.69 -32.35 10.19
CA ASP A 70 0.21 -33.20 9.41
C ASP A 70 -0.39 -34.57 9.02
N ASP A 71 -1.52 -34.96 9.63
CA ASP A 71 -2.32 -36.15 9.34
C ASP A 71 -3.52 -35.89 8.41
N MET A 72 -3.71 -34.65 7.94
CA MET A 72 -4.78 -34.28 7.03
C MET A 72 -4.64 -34.98 5.67
N THR A 73 -5.74 -35.54 5.15
CA THR A 73 -5.79 -36.16 3.82
C THR A 73 -6.89 -35.55 2.97
N ILE A 74 -6.52 -35.04 1.80
CA ILE A 74 -7.45 -34.41 0.86
C ILE A 74 -7.99 -35.46 -0.12
N THR A 75 -9.33 -35.56 -0.19
CA THR A 75 -10.05 -36.51 -1.05
C THR A 75 -11.06 -35.85 -1.98
N SER A 76 -11.23 -34.53 -1.90
CA SER A 76 -12.02 -33.70 -2.81
C SER A 76 -11.26 -33.52 -4.14
N GLU A 77 -11.99 -33.46 -5.26
CA GLU A 77 -11.43 -33.12 -6.57
C GLU A 77 -11.57 -31.59 -6.81
N GLY A 78 -10.51 -30.95 -7.30
CA GLY A 78 -10.53 -29.53 -7.70
C GLY A 78 -9.40 -28.70 -7.09
N PRO A 79 -9.50 -27.35 -7.15
CA PRO A 79 -8.54 -26.44 -6.53
C PRO A 79 -8.91 -26.09 -5.08
N HIS A 80 -8.05 -26.45 -4.13
CA HIS A 80 -8.24 -26.22 -2.69
C HIS A 80 -7.92 -24.79 -2.29
N GLU A 81 -8.72 -24.22 -1.38
CA GLU A 81 -8.59 -22.84 -0.91
C GLU A 81 -7.85 -22.79 0.43
N VAL A 82 -6.83 -21.94 0.54
CA VAL A 82 -5.90 -21.90 1.67
C VAL A 82 -5.87 -20.50 2.30
N ASP A 83 -6.38 -20.39 3.53
CA ASP A 83 -6.34 -19.15 4.31
C ASP A 83 -5.11 -19.12 5.22
N LEU A 84 -4.29 -18.07 5.09
CA LEU A 84 -3.13 -17.85 5.97
C LEU A 84 -3.51 -17.01 7.20
N LEU A 85 -3.78 -17.71 8.30
CA LEU A 85 -4.07 -17.14 9.62
C LEU A 85 -2.80 -16.57 10.26
N VAL A 86 -2.56 -15.28 10.03
CA VAL A 86 -1.60 -14.48 10.81
C VAL A 86 -2.15 -14.24 12.22
N PRO A 87 -1.40 -14.48 13.31
CA PRO A 87 -1.85 -14.17 14.65
C PRO A 87 -2.19 -12.68 14.82
N PHE A 88 -3.35 -12.37 15.39
CA PHE A 88 -3.78 -10.98 15.61
C PHE A 88 -2.83 -10.27 16.58
N LYS A 89 -1.89 -9.50 16.03
CA LYS A 89 -1.08 -8.55 16.79
C LYS A 89 -1.99 -7.42 17.24
N ASN A 90 -2.26 -7.33 18.54
CA ASN A 90 -2.68 -6.06 19.13
C ASN A 90 -1.65 -4.99 18.70
N ASN A 91 -2.14 -3.89 18.12
CA ASN A 91 -1.29 -2.93 17.42
C ASN A 91 -0.20 -2.31 18.32
N LEU A 92 0.91 -1.94 17.67
CA LEU A 92 2.20 -1.50 18.23
C LEU A 92 3.03 -2.62 18.90
N PRO A 93 4.33 -2.73 18.58
CA PRO A 93 5.31 -3.02 19.61
C PRO A 93 5.24 -1.88 20.64
N ALA A 94 4.92 -2.19 21.89
CA ALA A 94 5.05 -1.24 23.02
C ALA A 94 6.53 -1.04 23.40
N GLY A 95 7.35 -0.70 22.41
CA GLY A 95 8.80 -0.55 22.48
C GLY A 95 9.22 0.65 21.66
N GLU A 96 9.23 1.81 22.33
CA GLU A 96 10.00 3.00 21.96
C GLU A 96 9.94 3.43 20.48
N CYS A 97 8.73 3.72 19.99
CA CYS A 97 8.59 4.64 18.87
C CYS A 97 9.05 6.05 19.27
N SER A 98 10.37 6.28 19.28
CA SER A 98 10.90 7.64 19.27
C SER A 98 10.40 8.35 18.01
N LEU A 99 9.72 9.48 18.19
CA LEU A 99 9.27 10.33 17.09
C LEU A 99 10.42 11.17 16.50
N GLU A 100 11.62 11.08 17.08
CA GLU A 100 12.81 11.79 16.64
C GLU A 100 13.22 11.35 15.22
N GLY A 101 13.19 12.31 14.28
CA GLY A 101 13.52 12.06 12.87
C GLY A 101 12.39 11.42 12.05
N VAL A 102 11.21 11.14 12.62
CA VAL A 102 10.05 10.65 11.85
C VAL A 102 9.51 11.78 10.95
N ALA A 103 9.42 11.52 9.65
CA ALA A 103 8.95 12.47 8.64
C ALA A 103 7.54 12.17 8.11
N GLY A 104 7.02 10.96 8.33
CA GLY A 104 5.67 10.59 7.92
C GLY A 104 5.29 9.14 8.25
N LEU A 105 4.11 8.74 7.80
CA LEU A 105 3.58 7.38 7.94
C LEU A 105 3.34 6.77 6.54
N LEU A 106 3.94 5.61 6.27
CA LEU A 106 3.62 4.79 5.11
C LEU A 106 2.47 3.84 5.46
N LEU A 107 1.50 3.75 4.56
CA LEU A 107 0.52 2.66 4.48
C LEU A 107 0.92 1.75 3.31
N PHE A 108 1.23 0.49 3.59
CA PHE A 108 1.49 -0.53 2.58
C PHE A 108 0.42 -1.62 2.70
N ALA A 109 -0.48 -1.70 1.72
CA ALA A 109 -1.67 -2.54 1.77
C ALA A 109 -2.00 -3.13 0.39
N GLY A 110 -2.65 -4.29 0.37
CA GLY A 110 -3.04 -4.96 -0.87
C GLY A 110 -3.45 -6.42 -0.67
N SER A 111 -3.58 -7.11 -1.80
CA SER A 111 -3.76 -8.56 -1.87
C SER A 111 -2.66 -9.16 -2.75
N VAL A 112 -2.20 -10.36 -2.41
CA VAL A 112 -1.38 -11.20 -3.29
C VAL A 112 -2.10 -12.53 -3.48
N SER A 113 -2.43 -12.84 -4.73
CA SER A 113 -2.91 -14.17 -5.10
C SER A 113 -1.71 -15.08 -5.35
N ALA A 114 -1.76 -16.31 -4.85
CA ALA A 114 -0.70 -17.30 -4.94
C ALA A 114 -1.24 -18.69 -5.26
N LEU A 115 -0.43 -19.48 -5.98
CA LEU A 115 -0.77 -20.85 -6.39
C LEU A 115 0.40 -21.82 -6.11
N ALA A 116 0.07 -23.02 -5.67
CA ALA A 116 0.98 -24.17 -5.60
C ALA A 116 0.33 -25.40 -6.26
N TYR A 117 1.16 -26.31 -6.79
CA TYR A 117 0.70 -27.52 -7.46
C TYR A 117 1.38 -28.74 -6.84
N LEU A 118 0.63 -29.54 -6.08
CA LEU A 118 1.13 -30.65 -5.29
C LEU A 118 1.12 -31.95 -6.08
N GLY A 119 2.28 -32.62 -6.18
CA GLY A 119 2.43 -33.92 -6.80
C GLY A 119 1.88 -35.07 -5.94
N PRO A 120 1.48 -36.23 -6.53
CA PRO A 120 0.89 -37.38 -5.80
C PRO A 120 1.77 -38.10 -4.76
N LYS A 121 2.88 -37.51 -4.33
CA LYS A 121 3.83 -38.02 -3.33
C LYS A 121 4.38 -36.94 -2.38
N GLU A 122 4.07 -35.68 -2.67
CA GLU A 122 4.50 -34.51 -1.91
C GLU A 122 3.50 -34.27 -0.76
N SER A 123 3.90 -33.49 0.24
CA SER A 123 3.09 -33.29 1.45
C SER A 123 2.26 -32.00 1.39
N ILE A 124 1.10 -31.97 2.05
CA ILE A 124 0.25 -30.77 2.08
C ILE A 124 0.99 -29.57 2.72
N SER A 125 1.90 -29.82 3.67
CA SER A 125 2.78 -28.78 4.24
C SER A 125 3.78 -28.21 3.24
N GLU A 126 4.11 -28.95 2.18
CA GLU A 126 4.92 -28.52 1.03
C GLU A 126 4.13 -27.51 0.18
N ALA A 127 2.87 -27.81 -0.17
CA ALA A 127 1.99 -26.85 -0.85
C ALA A 127 1.76 -25.56 -0.02
N ILE A 128 1.60 -25.67 1.32
CA ILE A 128 1.53 -24.50 2.21
C ILE A 128 2.85 -23.72 2.22
N SER A 129 3.99 -24.41 2.21
CA SER A 129 5.32 -23.78 2.11
C SER A 129 5.48 -23.03 0.79
N ASP A 130 5.10 -23.64 -0.32
CA ASP A 130 5.23 -23.05 -1.66
C ASP A 130 4.29 -21.85 -1.85
N LEU A 131 3.04 -21.91 -1.36
CA LEU A 131 2.16 -20.74 -1.32
C LEU A 131 2.79 -19.57 -0.54
N LYS A 132 3.40 -19.85 0.63
CA LYS A 132 4.11 -18.83 1.42
C LYS A 132 5.32 -18.28 0.68
N VAL A 133 6.11 -19.12 0.01
CA VAL A 133 7.26 -18.72 -0.80
C VAL A 133 6.81 -17.86 -1.99
N ASP A 134 5.75 -18.24 -2.69
CA ASP A 134 5.19 -17.54 -3.83
C ASP A 134 4.67 -16.13 -3.48
N ILE A 135 3.95 -15.98 -2.36
CA ILE A 135 3.54 -14.66 -1.82
C ILE A 135 4.78 -13.78 -1.57
N ILE A 136 5.79 -14.34 -0.90
CA ILE A 136 7.01 -13.62 -0.52
C ILE A 136 7.87 -13.26 -1.74
N ALA A 137 7.94 -14.14 -2.74
CA ALA A 137 8.60 -13.90 -4.01
C ALA A 137 7.86 -12.80 -4.80
N SER A 138 6.54 -12.90 -4.92
CA SER A 138 5.70 -11.93 -5.64
C SER A 138 5.85 -10.51 -5.09
N LEU A 139 5.86 -10.34 -3.77
CA LEU A 139 6.10 -9.03 -3.15
C LEU A 139 7.50 -8.47 -3.48
N ARG A 140 8.53 -9.33 -3.56
CA ARG A 140 9.91 -8.92 -3.86
C ARG A 140 10.09 -8.59 -5.34
N SER A 141 9.71 -9.49 -6.25
CA SER A 141 9.82 -9.27 -7.69
C SER A 141 9.12 -7.99 -8.16
N ARG A 142 7.98 -7.63 -7.57
CA ARG A 142 7.32 -6.35 -7.83
C ARG A 142 8.16 -5.15 -7.38
N LEU A 143 8.77 -5.21 -6.19
CA LEU A 143 9.69 -4.17 -5.73
C LEU A 143 10.92 -4.08 -6.65
N ASP A 144 11.49 -5.21 -7.06
CA ASP A 144 12.66 -5.23 -7.94
C ASP A 144 12.32 -4.61 -9.31
N ILE A 145 11.17 -4.94 -9.93
CA ILE A 145 10.65 -4.28 -11.15
C ILE A 145 10.55 -2.75 -10.99
N ILE A 146 10.00 -2.26 -9.87
CA ILE A 146 9.86 -0.81 -9.58
C ILE A 146 11.23 -0.10 -9.45
N LEU A 147 12.28 -0.84 -9.12
CA LEU A 147 13.62 -0.32 -8.94
C LEU A 147 14.41 -0.33 -10.25
N ASP A 148 14.30 -1.42 -11.00
CA ASP A 148 14.95 -1.58 -12.31
C ASP A 148 14.42 -0.53 -13.31
N GLU A 149 13.10 -0.27 -13.34
CA GLU A 149 12.45 0.79 -14.14
C GLU A 149 13.05 2.19 -13.89
N ALA A 150 13.61 2.44 -12.70
CA ALA A 150 14.13 3.75 -12.34
C ALA A 150 15.63 3.95 -12.62
N ASP A 151 16.40 2.87 -12.80
CA ASP A 151 17.84 2.93 -13.09
C ASP A 151 18.12 3.08 -14.61
N ASP A 152 17.17 2.67 -15.47
CA ASP A 152 17.28 2.81 -16.94
C ASP A 152 17.21 4.27 -17.44
N ASP A 153 16.57 5.18 -16.70
CA ASP A 153 16.22 6.54 -17.18
C ASP A 153 17.40 7.54 -17.11
N SER A 154 18.44 7.23 -17.90
CA SER A 154 19.74 7.91 -17.92
C SER A 154 20.06 8.66 -19.23
N THR A 155 19.17 8.61 -20.25
CA THR A 155 19.50 9.09 -21.62
C THR A 155 18.50 10.01 -22.33
N THR A 156 17.30 10.30 -21.81
CA THR A 156 16.29 11.14 -22.51
C THR A 156 15.70 12.24 -21.63
N ASN A 157 15.81 13.51 -22.07
CA ASN A 157 15.35 14.70 -21.34
C ASN A 157 13.94 15.16 -21.79
N ASP A 158 13.00 14.24 -21.95
CA ASP A 158 11.63 14.58 -22.41
C ASP A 158 10.74 14.98 -21.22
N MET A 159 10.60 16.30 -21.05
CA MET A 159 9.98 16.94 -19.90
C MET A 159 8.45 17.05 -20.05
N GLU A 160 7.74 15.92 -19.99
CA GLU A 160 6.27 15.90 -19.83
C GLU A 160 5.82 15.18 -18.55
N ASN A 161 4.73 15.66 -17.94
CA ASN A 161 4.25 15.22 -16.63
C ASN A 161 3.57 13.84 -16.67
N SER A 162 4.34 12.77 -16.83
CA SER A 162 3.87 11.42 -16.55
C SER A 162 3.80 11.19 -15.03
N ALA A 163 2.82 10.39 -14.57
CA ALA A 163 2.74 10.02 -13.16
C ALA A 163 3.87 9.07 -12.72
N SER A 164 4.63 8.49 -13.66
CA SER A 164 5.85 7.72 -13.39
C SER A 164 7.08 8.60 -13.19
N GLN A 165 6.93 9.84 -12.69
CA GLN A 165 8.05 10.70 -12.32
C GLN A 165 8.73 10.20 -11.02
N LYS A 166 9.44 9.09 -11.15
CA LYS A 166 10.48 8.52 -10.28
C LYS A 166 10.06 8.25 -8.83
N VAL A 167 9.27 7.18 -8.70
CA VAL A 167 8.91 6.48 -7.45
C VAL A 167 10.09 6.27 -6.49
N THR A 168 11.28 5.99 -7.04
CA THR A 168 12.51 5.76 -6.28
C THR A 168 13.20 7.04 -5.79
N GLN A 169 12.91 8.18 -6.40
CA GLN A 169 13.38 9.51 -6.00
C GLN A 169 12.41 10.21 -5.03
N VAL A 170 11.39 9.51 -4.52
CA VAL A 170 10.45 10.03 -3.53
C VAL A 170 11.16 10.30 -2.20
N ASN A 171 11.60 11.56 -2.02
CA ASN A 171 12.05 12.10 -0.76
C ASN A 171 10.84 12.25 0.19
N PHE A 172 10.59 11.25 1.03
CA PHE A 172 9.42 11.22 1.92
C PHE A 172 9.24 12.47 2.80
N HIS A 173 10.30 13.21 3.10
CA HIS A 173 10.25 14.44 3.90
C HIS A 173 9.86 15.71 3.10
N GLU A 174 9.84 15.64 1.76
CA GLU A 174 9.40 16.74 0.89
C GLU A 174 7.91 16.64 0.55
N LEU A 175 7.30 15.47 0.76
CA LEU A 175 5.88 15.21 0.55
C LEU A 175 5.00 16.04 1.50
N ARG A 176 4.22 16.96 0.94
CA ARG A 176 3.25 17.81 1.68
C ARG A 176 1.79 17.39 1.51
N GLU A 177 1.56 16.41 0.65
CA GLU A 177 0.24 15.86 0.30
C GLU A 177 0.34 14.33 0.27
N PRO A 178 -0.77 13.58 0.42
CA PRO A 178 -0.75 12.13 0.33
C PRO A 178 -0.25 11.65 -1.04
N TYR A 179 0.89 10.97 -1.05
CA TYR A 179 1.44 10.31 -2.24
C TYR A 179 1.02 8.84 -2.21
N SER A 180 0.51 8.34 -3.34
CA SER A 180 0.11 6.94 -3.52
C SER A 180 0.78 6.37 -4.76
N PHE A 181 1.17 5.11 -4.71
CA PHE A 181 1.82 4.42 -5.82
C PHE A 181 1.34 2.96 -5.89
N SER A 182 0.96 2.52 -7.09
CA SER A 182 0.46 1.17 -7.36
C SER A 182 1.56 0.23 -7.84
N PHE A 183 1.75 -0.89 -7.14
CA PHE A 183 2.69 -1.93 -7.54
C PHE A 183 2.23 -2.63 -8.84
N PRO A 184 3.15 -3.27 -9.60
CA PRO A 184 2.79 -4.15 -10.70
C PRO A 184 1.74 -5.20 -10.29
N ARG A 185 0.76 -5.41 -11.16
CA ARG A 185 -0.40 -6.30 -10.92
C ARG A 185 -0.02 -7.72 -11.35
N ARG A 186 -0.25 -8.73 -10.50
CA ARG A 186 -0.04 -10.12 -10.92
C ARG A 186 -1.16 -10.53 -11.87
N ILE A 187 -0.80 -11.22 -12.95
CA ILE A 187 -1.74 -11.93 -13.81
C ILE A 187 -1.40 -13.41 -13.85
N LEU A 188 -2.38 -14.23 -14.24
CA LEU A 188 -2.23 -15.68 -14.43
C LEU A 188 -2.59 -16.01 -15.88
N ILE A 189 -1.57 -16.38 -16.66
CA ILE A 189 -1.68 -16.81 -18.05
C ILE A 189 -1.87 -18.35 -18.03
N PRO A 190 -3.00 -18.88 -18.53
CA PRO A 190 -3.23 -20.32 -18.51
C PRO A 190 -2.24 -21.10 -19.37
N TRP A 191 -1.88 -22.29 -18.89
CA TRP A 191 -0.93 -23.22 -19.46
C TRP A 191 -1.59 -24.61 -19.62
N LEU A 192 -0.81 -25.59 -20.07
CA LEU A 192 -1.20 -27.00 -20.21
C LEU A 192 -1.85 -27.57 -18.94
N ALA A 193 -2.84 -28.44 -19.13
CA ALA A 193 -3.52 -29.21 -18.09
C ALA A 193 -4.17 -28.38 -16.95
N GLY A 194 -4.47 -27.10 -17.19
CA GLY A 194 -5.15 -26.24 -16.22
C GLY A 194 -4.24 -25.59 -15.18
N SER A 195 -2.92 -25.73 -15.31
CA SER A 195 -1.98 -24.88 -14.58
C SER A 195 -1.90 -23.48 -15.21
N TYR A 196 -1.24 -22.55 -14.50
CA TYR A 196 -1.03 -21.17 -14.92
C TYR A 196 0.44 -20.79 -14.72
N ILE A 197 0.94 -19.91 -15.57
CA ILE A 197 2.17 -19.14 -15.33
C ILE A 197 1.77 -17.73 -14.89
N CYS A 198 2.49 -17.17 -13.93
CA CYS A 198 2.33 -15.77 -13.54
C CYS A 198 3.27 -14.83 -14.29
N ASP A 199 2.76 -13.66 -14.64
CA ASP A 199 3.57 -12.49 -15.01
C ASP A 199 3.07 -11.26 -14.22
N TYR A 200 3.79 -10.15 -14.33
CA TYR A 200 3.43 -8.86 -13.73
C TYR A 200 3.19 -7.82 -14.80
N LEU A 201 2.10 -7.06 -14.67
CA LEU A 201 1.80 -5.90 -15.51
C LEU A 201 2.20 -4.61 -14.78
N GLN A 202 3.10 -3.82 -15.36
CA GLN A 202 3.32 -2.42 -14.97
C GLN A 202 2.06 -1.56 -15.25
N GLN A 203 2.05 -0.31 -14.78
CA GLN A 203 0.85 0.55 -14.84
C GLN A 203 0.42 0.92 -16.27
N SER A 204 1.35 0.93 -17.22
CA SER A 204 1.14 1.18 -18.66
C SER A 204 0.75 -0.08 -19.44
N GLU A 205 0.89 -1.27 -18.86
CA GLU A 205 0.82 -2.53 -19.59
C GLU A 205 -0.56 -3.20 -19.58
N THR A 206 -0.84 -3.92 -20.66
CA THR A 206 -2.05 -4.69 -20.88
C THR A 206 -1.74 -6.19 -20.85
N THR A 207 -2.79 -7.00 -20.71
CA THR A 207 -2.68 -8.46 -20.79
C THR A 207 -2.12 -8.98 -22.13
N LYS A 208 -2.05 -8.15 -23.18
CA LYS A 208 -1.42 -8.50 -24.46
C LYS A 208 0.10 -8.46 -24.39
N ASP A 209 0.66 -7.48 -23.70
CA ASP A 209 2.11 -7.25 -23.63
C ASP A 209 2.79 -8.40 -22.86
N ALA A 210 2.17 -8.83 -21.75
CA ALA A 210 2.57 -10.05 -21.04
C ALA A 210 2.30 -11.35 -21.83
N MET A 211 1.25 -11.42 -22.64
CA MET A 211 1.01 -12.55 -23.54
C MET A 211 2.08 -12.63 -24.65
N GLU A 212 2.59 -11.49 -25.14
CA GLU A 212 3.70 -11.44 -26.09
C GLU A 212 5.02 -11.84 -25.43
N ARG A 213 5.35 -11.31 -24.23
CA ARG A 213 6.47 -11.80 -23.41
C ARG A 213 6.43 -13.31 -23.18
N CYS A 214 5.25 -13.85 -22.86
CA CYS A 214 5.06 -15.29 -22.76
C CYS A 214 5.36 -15.98 -24.11
N LYS A 215 4.68 -15.60 -25.19
CA LYS A 215 4.90 -16.20 -26.52
C LYS A 215 6.39 -16.23 -26.91
N GLU A 216 7.17 -15.19 -26.58
CA GLU A 216 8.63 -15.19 -26.75
C GLU A 216 9.37 -16.16 -25.81
N VAL A 217 9.26 -15.98 -24.49
CA VAL A 217 10.08 -16.69 -23.49
C VAL A 217 9.75 -18.18 -23.38
N ILE A 218 8.47 -18.54 -23.46
CA ILE A 218 7.98 -19.92 -23.26
C ILE A 218 7.51 -20.62 -24.54
N SER A 219 7.49 -19.93 -25.69
CA SER A 219 7.00 -20.48 -26.96
C SER A 219 5.55 -21.01 -26.88
N LEU A 220 4.64 -20.22 -26.29
CA LEU A 220 3.24 -20.60 -26.09
C LEU A 220 2.48 -20.67 -27.42
N GLU A 221 2.30 -21.87 -27.98
CA GLU A 221 1.67 -22.10 -29.29
C GLU A 221 0.14 -21.91 -29.32
N THR A 222 -0.50 -21.44 -28.23
CA THR A 222 -1.97 -21.43 -28.07
C THR A 222 -2.52 -20.01 -27.92
N GLU A 223 -3.67 -19.71 -28.56
CA GLU A 223 -4.38 -18.43 -28.44
C GLU A 223 -5.25 -18.40 -27.17
N VAL A 224 -4.63 -18.14 -26.01
CA VAL A 224 -5.25 -18.20 -24.67
C VAL A 224 -5.88 -16.86 -24.22
N GLU A 225 -5.97 -15.88 -25.13
CA GLU A 225 -6.14 -14.44 -24.81
C GLU A 225 -7.42 -14.10 -24.02
N ASN A 226 -8.49 -14.87 -24.19
CA ASN A 226 -9.78 -14.67 -23.49
C ASN A 226 -9.85 -15.36 -22.10
N SER A 227 -8.74 -15.88 -21.58
CA SER A 227 -8.71 -16.65 -20.32
C SER A 227 -7.58 -16.28 -19.34
N ILE A 228 -6.86 -15.18 -19.61
CA ILE A 228 -5.93 -14.59 -18.65
C ILE A 228 -6.74 -14.09 -17.44
N LEU A 229 -6.31 -14.44 -16.22
CA LEU A 229 -6.93 -13.98 -14.99
C LEU A 229 -6.14 -12.83 -14.38
N GLU A 230 -6.84 -11.78 -13.94
CA GLU A 230 -6.30 -10.76 -13.03
C GLU A 230 -6.87 -11.06 -11.63
N PRO A 231 -6.21 -11.89 -10.79
CA PRO A 231 -6.77 -12.34 -9.52
C PRO A 231 -6.70 -11.29 -8.40
N GLU A 232 -6.01 -10.17 -8.63
CA GLU A 232 -5.75 -9.12 -7.64
C GLU A 232 -6.44 -7.82 -8.03
N THR A 233 -7.32 -7.32 -7.16
CA THR A 233 -7.92 -5.99 -7.32
C THR A 233 -7.07 -4.95 -6.58
N ALA A 234 -6.95 -3.75 -7.14
CA ALA A 234 -6.26 -2.64 -6.46
C ALA A 234 -6.94 -2.33 -5.11
N SER A 235 -6.12 -2.15 -4.07
CA SER A 235 -6.64 -1.77 -2.74
C SER A 235 -7.42 -0.47 -2.84
N SER A 236 -8.58 -0.40 -2.17
CA SER A 236 -9.31 0.85 -2.05
C SER A 236 -8.44 1.90 -1.36
N THR A 237 -8.31 3.09 -1.95
CA THR A 237 -7.53 4.20 -1.39
C THR A 237 -8.16 4.71 -0.11
N VAL A 238 -7.83 4.09 1.02
CA VAL A 238 -8.16 4.60 2.35
C VAL A 238 -7.44 5.93 2.49
N THR A 239 -8.20 7.03 2.52
CA THR A 239 -7.67 8.35 2.84
C THR A 239 -7.18 8.32 4.28
N LEU A 240 -5.89 8.06 4.45
CA LEU A 240 -5.20 8.17 5.72
C LEU A 240 -5.38 9.61 6.23
N GLU A 241 -5.87 9.77 7.47
CA GLU A 241 -5.81 11.06 8.15
C GLU A 241 -4.35 11.54 8.16
N SER A 242 -4.12 12.84 7.95
CA SER A 242 -2.75 13.35 7.85
C SER A 242 -1.97 12.96 9.10
N PHE A 243 -0.74 12.47 8.93
CA PHE A 243 0.15 12.17 10.05
C PHE A 243 0.24 13.36 11.03
N TRP A 244 0.22 14.59 10.49
CA TRP A 244 0.25 15.85 11.24
C TRP A 244 -1.07 16.25 11.92
N ASP A 245 -2.20 15.62 11.56
CA ASP A 245 -3.48 15.81 12.27
C ASP A 245 -3.58 14.88 13.49
N VAL A 246 -2.89 13.73 13.45
CA VAL A 246 -2.88 12.70 14.51
C VAL A 246 -1.75 12.92 15.53
N VAL A 247 -0.63 13.55 15.15
CA VAL A 247 0.51 13.84 16.06
C VAL A 247 0.14 14.94 17.09
N PRO A 248 0.20 14.65 18.40
CA PRO A 248 -0.08 15.66 19.43
C PRO A 248 0.87 16.87 19.33
N GLY A 249 0.31 18.06 19.16
CA GLY A 249 1.05 19.32 19.08
C GLY A 249 1.40 19.80 17.66
N ALA A 250 1.15 19.01 16.60
CA ALA A 250 1.40 19.43 15.22
C ALA A 250 0.33 20.39 14.64
N SER A 251 -0.87 20.43 15.24
CA SER A 251 -1.98 21.24 14.75
C SER A 251 -1.84 22.74 15.06
N SER A 252 -1.23 23.50 14.13
CA SER A 252 -1.77 24.79 13.65
C SER A 252 -0.85 25.57 12.68
N ARG A 253 -0.85 25.19 11.39
CA ARG A 253 -0.65 26.16 10.29
C ARG A 253 -1.66 25.90 9.19
N ALA A 254 -2.66 26.78 9.10
CA ALA A 254 -3.89 26.53 8.34
C ALA A 254 -3.66 26.39 6.83
N ARG A 255 -4.22 25.33 6.23
CA ARG A 255 -4.61 25.32 4.82
C ARG A 255 -5.87 26.19 4.67
N ALA A 256 -5.75 27.38 4.09
CA ALA A 256 -6.89 28.17 3.67
C ALA A 256 -7.45 27.58 2.36
N GLY A 257 -8.36 26.61 2.47
CA GLY A 257 -9.06 26.03 1.31
C GLY A 257 -9.99 27.05 0.63
N PRO A 258 -10.19 26.97 -0.69
CA PRO A 258 -11.07 27.89 -1.40
C PRO A 258 -12.53 27.60 -1.06
N SER A 259 -13.24 28.60 -0.51
CA SER A 259 -14.69 28.49 -0.32
C SER A 259 -15.37 28.33 -1.67
N LEU A 260 -16.24 27.32 -1.79
CA LEU A 260 -17.26 27.29 -2.83
C LEU A 260 -18.05 28.60 -2.79
N LYS A 261 -18.34 29.13 -3.97
CA LYS A 261 -19.28 30.25 -4.15
C LYS A 261 -20.64 29.67 -4.46
N ASP A 262 -21.68 30.23 -3.89
CA ASP A 262 -22.98 30.25 -4.55
C ASP A 262 -23.71 31.58 -4.36
N VAL A 263 -24.63 31.85 -5.29
CA VAL A 263 -25.45 33.06 -5.56
C VAL A 263 -25.39 34.27 -4.60
N ARG A 264 -25.17 35.46 -5.19
CA ARG A 264 -25.56 36.79 -4.66
C ARG A 264 -26.42 37.49 -5.72
N PRO A 265 -27.53 38.16 -5.35
CA PRO A 265 -27.53 39.63 -5.22
C PRO A 265 -28.32 40.07 -3.94
N GLU A 266 -28.29 41.30 -3.41
CA GLU A 266 -27.41 42.49 -3.44
C GLU A 266 -27.82 43.37 -2.23
N GLN A 267 -27.24 44.53 -1.89
CA GLN A 267 -26.13 45.31 -2.46
C GLN A 267 -24.98 45.32 -1.40
N ALA A 268 -24.32 46.36 -0.86
CA ALA A 268 -24.35 47.81 -1.05
C ALA A 268 -22.95 48.44 -0.79
N THR A 269 -22.89 49.77 -0.90
CA THR A 269 -21.80 50.71 -0.58
C THR A 269 -21.02 50.47 0.72
N GLY A 270 -19.68 50.56 0.68
CA GLY A 270 -18.82 50.59 1.88
C GLY A 270 -17.31 50.57 1.60
N SER A 271 -16.71 51.72 1.27
CA SER A 271 -15.26 51.87 1.03
C SER A 271 -14.42 51.72 2.31
N GLY A 272 -13.24 51.09 2.24
CA GLY A 272 -12.22 51.20 3.29
C GLY A 272 -11.08 50.17 3.25
N ARG A 273 -9.82 50.62 3.17
CA ARG A 273 -8.61 49.82 3.41
C ARG A 273 -8.06 50.11 4.81
N THR A 274 -8.01 49.11 5.70
CA THR A 274 -7.14 49.06 6.90
C THR A 274 -7.07 47.59 7.36
N GLN A 275 -5.91 46.97 7.54
CA GLN A 275 -4.89 47.16 8.60
C GLN A 275 -5.26 46.39 9.90
N GLY A 276 -4.28 45.66 10.46
CA GLY A 276 -4.53 44.52 11.34
C GLY A 276 -5.18 44.80 12.70
N ASN A 277 -5.87 43.77 13.22
CA ASN A 277 -6.65 43.81 14.47
C ASN A 277 -5.82 44.12 15.73
N SER A 278 -5.79 45.37 16.15
CA SER A 278 -5.31 45.80 17.49
C SER A 278 -6.43 45.88 18.55
N PHE A 279 -7.70 45.92 18.12
CA PHE A 279 -8.86 46.18 18.98
C PHE A 279 -9.04 45.22 20.16
N SER A 280 -8.73 43.94 20.00
CA SER A 280 -8.87 42.94 21.08
C SER A 280 -7.98 43.26 22.29
N ILE A 281 -6.73 43.67 22.03
CA ILE A 281 -5.76 44.02 23.07
C ILE A 281 -6.19 45.31 23.79
N LEU A 282 -6.66 46.31 23.03
CA LEU A 282 -7.12 47.59 23.60
C LEU A 282 -8.37 47.41 24.48
N ALA A 283 -9.29 46.53 24.07
CA ALA A 283 -10.47 46.17 24.86
C ALA A 283 -10.08 45.45 26.16
N ALA A 284 -9.16 44.48 26.10
CA ALA A 284 -8.66 43.77 27.28
C ALA A 284 -7.98 44.72 28.29
N LEU A 285 -7.16 45.66 27.81
CA LEU A 285 -6.52 46.69 28.66
C LEU A 285 -7.55 47.64 29.30
N PHE A 286 -8.62 48.00 28.58
CA PHE A 286 -9.70 48.81 29.14
C PHE A 286 -10.47 48.07 30.24
N VAL A 287 -10.80 46.79 30.04
CA VAL A 287 -11.46 45.95 31.05
C VAL A 287 -10.57 45.79 32.30
N LEU A 288 -9.26 45.61 32.12
CA LEU A 288 -8.29 45.55 33.23
C LEU A 288 -8.28 46.88 34.02
N LEU A 289 -8.26 48.03 33.34
CA LEU A 289 -8.28 49.34 33.97
C LEU A 289 -9.56 49.56 34.81
N VAL A 290 -10.72 49.20 34.27
CA VAL A 290 -12.01 49.28 34.99
C VAL A 290 -12.00 48.37 36.22
N ALA A 291 -11.52 47.13 36.10
CA ALA A 291 -11.41 46.20 37.22
C ALA A 291 -10.50 46.74 38.35
N LEU A 292 -9.37 47.36 38.01
CA LEU A 292 -8.46 47.99 38.96
C LEU A 292 -9.10 49.20 39.67
N LEU A 293 -9.81 50.07 38.94
CA LEU A 293 -10.50 51.23 39.52
C LEU A 293 -11.63 50.81 40.48
N VAL A 294 -12.43 49.81 40.09
CA VAL A 294 -13.48 49.24 40.95
C VAL A 294 -12.88 48.56 42.19
N GLY A 295 -11.81 47.76 42.01
CA GLY A 295 -11.08 47.15 43.12
C GLY A 295 -10.51 48.18 44.10
N PHE A 296 -9.96 49.29 43.61
CA PHE A 296 -9.44 50.37 44.44
C PHE A 296 -10.55 51.08 45.24
N MET A 297 -11.72 51.31 44.64
CA MET A 297 -12.89 51.89 45.31
C MET A 297 -13.41 51.04 46.47
N PHE A 298 -13.36 49.70 46.33
CA PHE A 298 -13.74 48.78 47.42
C PHE A 298 -12.62 48.55 48.45
N ALA A 299 -11.35 48.64 48.06
CA ALA A 299 -10.20 48.50 48.97
C ALA A 299 -10.00 49.73 49.87
N PHE A 300 -10.34 50.92 49.37
CA PHE A 300 -10.18 52.20 50.09
C PHE A 300 -11.51 52.95 50.22
N PRO A 301 -12.49 52.42 50.99
CA PRO A 301 -13.70 53.17 51.31
C PRO A 301 -13.32 54.46 52.04
N ALA A 302 -13.75 55.60 51.48
CA ALA A 302 -13.37 56.92 51.98
C ALA A 302 -13.82 57.10 53.43
N LYS A 303 -12.87 57.28 54.35
CA LYS A 303 -13.14 57.66 55.75
C LYS A 303 -13.68 59.09 55.79
N SER A 304 -14.99 59.26 55.65
CA SER A 304 -15.65 60.50 56.02
C SER A 304 -15.40 60.76 57.50
N LYS A 305 -14.78 61.91 57.79
CA LYS A 305 -14.87 62.51 59.12
C LYS A 305 -16.08 63.44 59.13
N THR A 306 -16.86 63.36 60.20
CA THR A 306 -17.70 64.45 60.70
C THR A 306 -16.85 65.64 61.10
#